data_AF-A0A6C0CKB0-F1
#
_entry.id   AF-A0A6C0CKB0-F1
#
_cell.length_a   1.000
_cell.length_b   1.000
_cell.length_c   1.000
_cell.angle_alpha   90.00
_cell.angle_beta   90.00
_cell.angle_gamma   90.00
#
_symmetry.space_group_name_H-M   'P 1'
#
loop_
_entity.id
_entity.type
_entity.pdbx_description
1 polymer ?
#
loop_
_entity_poly.entity_id
_entity_poly.type
_entity_poly.pdbx_seq_one_letter_code
_entity_poly.pdbx_strand_id
1 'polypeptide(L)'
;MSKNDKYEHVGLLAAILSLISFYSLVFHNFKVQNTTSLGWVWLISGILTQMCWAIYAYANNILPSQILSPLMIIGFLSLTFLKVKLESNILPGSTNKHNPPQHKTSGEFVN
;
A
#
# COMPACT_ATOMS: atom_id res chain seq x y z
N MET A 1 -0.45 4.83 36.99
CA MET A 1 0.18 5.39 35.78
C MET A 1 0.91 4.25 35.11
N SER A 2 0.40 3.75 33.99
CA SER A 2 0.90 2.52 33.36
C SER A 2 2.27 2.80 32.76
N LYS A 3 3.20 1.85 32.85
CA LYS A 3 4.60 1.99 32.41
C LYS A 3 4.74 2.32 30.92
N ASN A 4 3.66 2.16 30.14
CA ASN A 4 3.61 2.34 28.69
C ASN A 4 3.29 3.79 28.23
N ASP A 5 2.83 4.66 29.12
CA ASP A 5 2.39 6.02 28.75
C ASP A 5 3.56 6.88 28.23
N LYS A 6 4.78 6.59 28.67
CA LYS A 6 5.98 7.39 28.34
C LYS A 6 6.29 7.49 26.84
N TYR A 7 5.89 6.50 26.04
CA TYR A 7 6.17 6.46 24.61
C TYR A 7 4.91 6.43 23.74
N GLU A 8 3.73 6.57 24.34
CA GLU A 8 2.47 6.49 23.62
C GLU A 8 2.35 7.59 22.55
N HIS A 9 2.74 8.82 22.88
CA HIS A 9 2.72 9.94 21.93
C HIS A 9 3.68 9.71 20.75
N VAL A 10 4.86 9.15 21.01
CA VAL A 10 5.83 8.83 19.95
C VAL A 10 5.28 7.71 19.07
N GLY A 11 4.65 6.70 19.67
CA GLY A 11 3.97 5.63 18.94
C GLY A 11 2.81 6.14 18.09
N LEU A 12 2.00 7.07 18.60
CA LEU A 12 0.92 7.71 17.85
C LEU A 12 1.44 8.53 16.68
N LEU A 13 2.50 9.31 16.87
CA LEU A 13 3.13 10.06 15.78
C LEU A 13 3.68 9.13 14.70
N ALA A 14 4.35 8.04 15.10
CA ALA A 14 4.83 7.03 14.17
C ALA A 14 3.68 6.38 13.39
N ALA A 15 2.55 6.10 14.06
CA ALA A 15 1.35 5.57 13.43
C ALA A 15 0.76 6.54 12.39
N ILE A 16 0.64 7.83 12.73
CA ILE A 16 0.14 8.87 11.81
C ILE A 16 1.04 8.98 10.57
N LEU A 17 2.36 9.06 10.76
CA LEU A 17 3.31 9.15 9.64
C LEU A 17 3.24 7.91 8.75
N SER A 18 3.10 6.73 9.35
CA SER A 18 2.94 5.47 8.63
C SER A 18 1.65 5.46 7.81
N LEU A 19 0.53 5.92 8.38
CA LEU A 19 -0.74 6.04 7.68
C LEU A 19 -0.65 6.98 6.49
N ILE A 20 -0.08 8.18 6.68
CA ILE A 20 0.06 9.16 5.59
C ILE A 20 0.90 8.58 4.45
N SER A 21 2.03 7.95 4.77
CA SER A 21 2.91 7.33 3.78
C SER A 21 2.19 6.23 3.00
N PHE A 22 1.51 5.32 3.71
CA PHE A 22 0.79 4.23 3.09
C PHE A 22 -0.41 4.71 2.26
N TYR A 23 -1.22 5.62 2.78
CA TYR A 23 -2.37 6.14 2.04
C TYR A 23 -1.97 6.99 0.83
N SER A 24 -0.80 7.62 0.84
CA SER A 24 -0.24 8.26 -0.36
C SER A 24 -0.01 7.24 -1.48
N LEU A 25 0.52 6.06 -1.15
CA LEU A 25 0.65 4.95 -2.09
C LEU A 25 -0.72 4.46 -2.57
N VAL A 26 -1.69 4.29 -1.68
CA VAL A 26 -3.07 3.89 -2.03
C VAL A 26 -3.64 4.90 -3.04
N PHE A 27 -3.63 6.18 -2.69
CA PHE A 27 -4.16 7.25 -3.54
C PHE A 27 -3.47 7.31 -4.91
N HIS A 28 -2.15 7.20 -4.95
CA HIS A 28 -1.39 7.19 -6.20
C HIS A 28 -1.82 6.06 -7.12
N ASN A 29 -1.94 4.83 -6.61
CA ASN A 29 -2.35 3.67 -7.41
C ASN A 29 -3.81 3.81 -7.91
N PHE A 30 -4.71 4.34 -7.08
CA PHE A 30 -6.08 4.66 -7.50
C PHE A 30 -6.12 5.72 -8.60
N LYS A 31 -5.27 6.74 -8.54
CA LYS A 31 -5.23 7.80 -9.56
C LYS A 31 -4.66 7.30 -10.89
N VAL A 32 -3.56 6.54 -10.84
CA VAL A 32 -2.88 6.03 -12.04
C VAL A 32 -3.60 4.82 -12.64
N GLN A 33 -4.51 4.18 -11.89
CA GLN A 33 -5.21 2.96 -12.30
C GLN A 33 -4.23 1.88 -12.80
N ASN A 34 -3.08 1.76 -12.14
CA ASN A 34 -2.06 0.79 -12.46
C ASN A 34 -1.62 0.08 -11.18
N THR A 35 -1.76 -1.24 -11.15
CA THR A 35 -1.38 -2.09 -10.01
C THR A 35 -0.38 -3.18 -10.42
N THR A 36 0.30 -3.00 -11.56
CA THR A 36 1.25 -3.98 -12.12
C THR A 36 2.44 -4.20 -11.19
N SER A 37 2.89 -3.16 -10.51
CA SER A 37 3.99 -3.23 -9.53
C SER A 37 3.55 -3.81 -8.16
N LEU A 38 2.24 -3.87 -7.89
CA LEU A 38 1.70 -4.41 -6.64
C LEU A 38 1.56 -5.92 -6.76
N GLY A 39 2.51 -6.67 -6.19
CA GLY A 39 2.44 -8.13 -6.17
C GLY A 39 1.29 -8.64 -5.29
N TRP A 40 0.60 -9.70 -5.74
CA TRP A 40 -0.46 -10.38 -4.96
C TRP A 40 0.04 -10.87 -3.61
N VAL A 41 1.26 -11.44 -3.58
CA VAL A 41 1.91 -11.92 -2.35
C VAL A 41 2.09 -10.78 -1.35
N TRP A 42 2.52 -9.60 -1.82
CA TRP A 42 2.72 -8.44 -0.96
C TRP A 42 1.39 -7.98 -0.32
N LEU A 43 0.31 -7.89 -1.10
CA LEU A 43 -1.01 -7.52 -0.59
C LEU A 43 -1.52 -8.50 0.48
N ILE A 44 -1.48 -9.80 0.19
CA ILE A 44 -1.95 -10.83 1.12
C ILE A 44 -1.09 -10.85 2.38
N SER A 45 0.25 -10.82 2.22
CA SER A 45 1.18 -10.76 3.35
C SER A 45 0.97 -9.51 4.20
N GLY A 46 0.63 -8.38 3.58
CA GLY A 46 0.32 -7.13 4.26
C GLY A 46 -0.91 -7.27 5.13
N ILE A 47 -2.01 -7.80 4.58
CA ILE A 47 -3.25 -8.05 5.33
C ILE A 47 -2.97 -8.98 6.53
N LEU A 48 -2.32 -10.13 6.30
CA LEU A 48 -2.00 -11.09 7.37
C LEU A 48 -1.13 -10.45 8.46
N THR A 49 -0.11 -9.70 8.06
CA THR A 49 0.77 -8.99 8.98
C THR A 49 0.00 -8.00 9.84
N GLN A 50 -0.90 -7.20 9.24
CA GLN A 50 -1.71 -6.24 9.99
C GLN A 50 -2.73 -6.93 10.90
N MET A 51 -3.26 -8.11 10.52
CA MET A 51 -4.10 -8.91 11.40
C MET A 51 -3.33 -9.41 12.63
N CYS A 52 -2.12 -9.94 12.44
CA CYS A 52 -1.24 -10.34 13.54
C CYS A 52 -0.91 -9.16 14.45
N TRP A 53 -0.60 -8.00 13.88
CA TRP A 53 -0.35 -6.77 14.63
C TRP A 53 -1.56 -6.28 15.41
N ALA A 54 -2.75 -6.36 14.84
CA ALA A 54 -3.98 -6.01 15.55
C ALA A 54 -4.15 -6.90 16.78
N ILE A 55 -4.06 -8.23 16.62
CA ILE A 55 -4.19 -9.19 17.74
C ILE A 55 -3.13 -8.92 18.82
N TYR A 56 -1.88 -8.73 18.42
CA TYR A 56 -0.78 -8.41 19.33
C TYR A 56 -1.03 -7.10 20.09
N ALA A 57 -1.49 -6.06 19.41
CA ALA A 57 -1.77 -4.76 20.01
C ALA A 57 -2.95 -4.79 20.99
N TYR A 58 -4.00 -5.55 20.68
CA TYR A 58 -5.12 -5.77 21.60
C TYR A 58 -4.69 -6.57 22.83
N ALA A 59 -3.93 -7.66 22.65
CA ALA A 59 -3.45 -8.48 23.76
C ALA A 59 -2.52 -7.72 24.72
N ASN A 60 -1.74 -6.75 24.21
CA ASN A 60 -0.75 -6.00 25.00
C ASN A 60 -1.18 -4.56 25.35
N ASN A 61 -2.41 -4.16 25.04
CA ASN A 61 -2.91 -2.79 25.25
C ASN A 61 -2.01 -1.70 24.65
N ILE A 62 -1.56 -1.89 23.41
CA ILE A 62 -0.71 -0.93 22.67
C ILE A 62 -1.60 -0.04 21.80
N LEU A 63 -2.07 1.08 22.37
CA LEU A 63 -3.04 1.98 21.74
C LEU A 63 -2.67 2.43 20.31
N PRO A 64 -1.42 2.87 20.01
CA PRO A 64 -1.08 3.29 18.66
C PRO A 64 -1.28 2.19 17.61
N SER A 65 -0.89 0.96 17.94
CA SER A 65 -0.99 -0.19 17.04
C SER A 65 -2.44 -0.72 16.95
N GLN A 66 -3.24 -0.56 18.01
CA GLN A 66 -4.67 -0.90 17.99
C GLN A 66 -5.44 -0.03 16.97
N ILE A 67 -5.04 1.23 16.81
CA ILE A 67 -5.65 2.14 15.81
C ILE A 67 -5.02 1.93 14.44
N LEU A 68 -3.70 1.84 14.37
CA LEU A 68 -2.96 1.76 13.10
C LEU A 68 -3.33 0.51 12.29
N SER A 69 -3.35 -0.65 12.93
CA SER A 69 -3.44 -1.93 12.21
C SER A 69 -4.78 -2.10 11.47
N PRO A 70 -5.96 -1.81 12.09
CA PRO A 70 -7.24 -1.84 11.38
C PRO A 70 -7.31 -0.87 10.20
N LEU A 71 -6.76 0.34 10.33
CA LEU A 71 -6.74 1.31 9.22
C LEU A 71 -5.86 0.82 8.06
N MET A 72 -4.70 0.23 8.37
CA MET A 72 -3.83 -0.36 7.37
C MET A 72 -4.52 -1.53 6.64
N ILE A 73 -5.27 -2.38 7.35
CA ILE A 73 -6.07 -3.46 6.73
C ILE A 73 -7.05 -2.88 5.70
N ILE A 74 -7.77 -1.81 6.03
CA ILE A 74 -8.72 -1.16 5.11
C ILE A 74 -8.00 -0.65 3.84
N GLY A 75 -6.81 -0.04 3.99
CA GLY A 75 -6.04 0.42 2.84
C GLY A 75 -5.51 -0.72 1.98
N PHE A 76 -5.04 -1.84 2.58
CA PHE A 76 -4.67 -3.05 1.83
C PHE A 76 -5.85 -3.69 1.11
N LEU A 77 -7.02 -3.76 1.74
CA LEU A 77 -8.25 -4.24 1.10
C LEU A 77 -8.65 -3.35 -0.08
N SER A 78 -8.49 -2.03 0.05
CA SER A 78 -8.75 -1.07 -1.03
C SER A 78 -7.83 -1.29 -2.23
N LEU A 79 -6.53 -1.50 -1.99
CA LEU A 79 -5.57 -1.85 -3.06
C LEU A 79 -5.87 -3.21 -3.69
N THR A 80 -6.27 -4.19 -2.88
CA THR A 80 -6.65 -5.52 -3.34
C THR A 80 -7.88 -5.44 -4.25
N PHE A 81 -8.91 -4.69 -3.84
CA PHE A 81 -10.09 -4.43 -4.65
C PHE A 81 -9.74 -3.75 -5.98
N LEU A 82 -8.88 -2.73 -5.95
CA LEU A 82 -8.41 -2.05 -7.16
C LEU A 82 -7.69 -3.03 -8.10
N LYS A 83 -6.81 -3.90 -7.56
CA LYS A 83 -6.08 -4.90 -8.33
C LYS A 83 -7.03 -5.92 -8.97
N VAL A 84 -8.00 -6.46 -8.22
CA VAL A 84 -9.05 -7.34 -8.77
C VAL A 84 -9.79 -6.64 -9.89
N LYS A 85 -10.22 -5.38 -9.68
CA LYS A 85 -10.97 -4.60 -10.67
C LYS A 85 -10.19 -4.41 -11.99
N LEU A 86 -8.88 -4.21 -11.91
CA LEU A 86 -8.01 -4.04 -13.07
C LEU A 86 -7.72 -5.37 -13.80
N GLU A 87 -7.45 -6.45 -13.06
CA GLU A 87 -7.12 -7.75 -13.65
C GLU A 87 -8.36 -8.49 -14.21
N SER A 88 -9.54 -8.27 -13.63
CA SER A 88 -10.80 -8.93 -14.06
C SER A 88 -11.41 -8.39 -15.36
N ASN A 89 -10.76 -7.45 -16.06
CA ASN A 89 -11.22 -6.91 -17.36
C ASN A 89 -12.69 -6.42 -17.38
N ILE A 90 -13.21 -5.89 -16.26
CA ILE A 90 -14.53 -5.21 -16.25
C ILE A 90 -14.47 -3.85 -17.00
N LEU A 91 -13.27 -3.39 -17.41
CA LEU A 91 -13.09 -2.23 -18.26
C LEU A 91 -12.34 -2.60 -19.56
N PRO A 92 -13.03 -2.74 -20.71
CA PRO A 92 -12.38 -2.84 -22.01
C PRO A 92 -11.75 -1.49 -22.35
N GLY A 93 -10.46 -1.33 -22.05
CA GLY A 93 -9.74 -0.07 -22.32
C GLY A 93 -8.34 0.04 -21.71
N SER A 94 -8.00 -0.81 -20.74
CA SER A 94 -6.65 -0.89 -20.17
C SER A 94 -5.77 -1.82 -21.02
N THR A 95 -5.45 -1.41 -22.24
CA THR A 95 -4.29 -1.97 -22.93
C THR A 95 -3.06 -1.61 -22.09
N ASN A 96 -2.36 -2.64 -21.61
CA ASN A 96 -1.04 -2.49 -21.02
C ASN A 96 -0.16 -1.75 -22.03
N LYS A 97 0.03 -0.43 -21.87
CA LYS A 97 1.07 0.30 -22.58
C LYS A 97 2.41 -0.07 -21.98
N HIS A 98 2.82 -1.32 -22.22
CA HIS A 98 4.23 -1.67 -22.20
C HIS A 98 4.85 -0.96 -23.40
N ASN A 99 5.38 0.25 -23.18
CA ASN A 99 6.32 0.85 -24.12
C ASN A 99 7.65 0.13 -23.88
N PRO A 100 8.09 -0.79 -24.76
CA PRO A 100 9.44 -1.30 -24.66
C PRO A 100 10.42 -0.12 -24.79
N PRO A 101 11.58 -0.18 -24.10
CA PRO A 101 12.60 0.85 -24.24
C PRO A 101 12.97 0.99 -25.71
N GLN A 102 12.76 2.19 -26.27
CA GLN A 102 13.22 2.53 -27.60
C GLN A 102 14.75 2.46 -27.58
N HIS A 103 15.31 1.40 -28.15
CA HIS A 103 16.74 1.33 -28.41
C HIS A 103 17.05 2.45 -29.39
N LYS A 104 17.73 3.51 -28.93
CA LYS A 104 18.24 4.57 -29.78
C LYS A 104 19.21 3.92 -30.76
N THR A 105 18.76 3.63 -31.98
CA THR A 105 19.65 3.15 -33.03
C THR A 105 20.65 4.25 -33.30
N SER A 106 21.88 3.98 -32.90
CA SER A 106 23.06 4.77 -33.21
C SER A 106 23.12 5.05 -34.71
N GLY A 107 23.22 6.33 -35.11
CA GLY A 107 23.89 6.65 -36.38
C GLY A 107 23.18 7.51 -37.43
N GLU A 108 22.13 8.28 -37.16
CA GLU A 108 21.68 9.29 -38.14
C GLU A 108 22.31 10.66 -37.87
N PHE A 109 23.39 10.93 -38.60
CA PHE A 109 23.93 12.27 -38.80
C PHE A 109 22.95 13.07 -39.67
N VAL A 110 22.43 14.15 -39.10
CA VAL A 110 21.66 15.16 -39.83
C VAL A 110 22.61 15.95 -40.71
N ASN A 111 22.36 15.96 -42.02
CA ASN A 111 22.90 16.91 -42.99
C ASN A 111 21.71 17.62 -43.65
#